data_AF-A0A370G806-F1
#
_entry.id   AF-A0A370G806-F1
#
_cell.length_a   1.000
_cell.length_b   1.000
_cell.length_c   1.000
_cell.angle_alpha   90.00
_cell.angle_beta   90.00
_cell.angle_gamma   90.00
#
_symmetry.space_group_name_H-M   'P 1'
#
loop_
_entity.id
_entity.type
_entity.pdbx_description
1 polymer ?
#
loop_
_entity_poly.entity_id
_entity_poly.type
_entity_poly.pdbx_seq_one_letter_code
_entity_poly.pdbx_strand_id
1 'polypeptide(L)' 'MPLKGSKNQFSSGDIVQVKETGESVTILKCQYVKHMKTYSYIVSEHPKTFFFENEFKRTT' A
#
# COMPACT_ATOMS: atom_id res chain seq x y z
N MET A 1 18.96 13.66 -10.96
CA MET A 1 17.55 13.92 -11.33
C MET A 1 16.70 12.83 -10.69
N PRO A 2 15.81 13.10 -9.71
CA PRO A 2 14.96 12.06 -9.17
C PRO A 2 13.86 11.75 -10.18
N LEU A 3 13.72 10.46 -10.50
CA LEU A 3 12.85 9.93 -11.54
C LEU A 3 11.38 10.25 -11.24
N LYS A 4 10.73 10.75 -12.28
CA LYS A 4 9.33 11.10 -12.42
C LYS A 4 8.41 9.98 -11.89
N GLY A 5 7.81 10.21 -10.73
CA GLY A 5 6.42 9.84 -10.43
C GLY A 5 6.02 8.38 -10.62
N SER A 6 6.73 7.45 -9.99
CA SER A 6 6.09 6.18 -9.62
C SER A 6 5.10 6.48 -8.48
N LYS A 7 3.89 6.93 -8.83
CA LYS A 7 2.86 7.29 -7.85
C LYS A 7 2.38 6.03 -7.14
N ASN A 8 2.99 5.71 -6.00
CA ASN A 8 2.40 4.85 -5.00
C ASN A 8 0.98 5.39 -4.71
N GLN A 9 -0.03 4.51 -4.82
CA GLN A 9 -1.45 4.87 -4.70
C GLN A 9 -1.81 5.39 -3.31
N PHE A 10 -0.99 5.04 -2.32
CA PHE A 10 -1.16 5.36 -0.91
C PHE A 10 0.20 5.75 -0.32
N SER A 11 0.21 6.70 0.61
CA SER A 11 1.42 7.13 1.32
C SER A 11 1.47 6.53 2.72
N SER A 12 2.65 6.52 3.33
CA SER A 12 2.79 6.21 4.75
C SER A 12 1.94 7.17 5.59
N GLY A 13 1.04 6.63 6.40
CA GLY A 13 0.06 7.35 7.22
C GLY A 13 -1.35 7.38 6.64
N ASP A 14 -1.56 6.98 5.38
CA ASP A 14 -2.90 6.86 4.80
C ASP A 14 -3.66 5.69 5.44
N ILE A 15 -4.94 5.91 5.75
CA ILE A 15 -5.85 4.85 6.19
C ILE A 15 -6.58 4.32 4.96
N VAL A 16 -6.46 3.02 4.72
CA VAL A 16 -7.05 2.33 3.57
C VAL A 16 -7.84 1.13 4.05
N GLN A 17 -8.83 0.71 3.29
CA GLN A 17 -9.63 -0.46 3.66
C GLN A 17 -9.14 -1.69 2.88
N VAL A 18 -8.81 -2.79 3.57
CA VAL A 18 -8.51 -4.06 2.91
C VAL A 18 -9.80 -4.61 2.29
N LYS A 19 -9.79 -4.92 0.99
CA LYS A 19 -10.98 -5.43 0.28
C LYS A 19 -11.39 -6.82 0.75
N GLU A 20 -10.42 -7.67 1.07
CA GLU A 20 -10.64 -9.06 1.49
C GLU A 20 -11.34 -9.12 2.86
N THR A 21 -10.79 -8.44 3.87
CA THR A 21 -11.30 -8.49 5.24
C THR A 21 -12.31 -7.38 5.57
N GLY A 22 -12.31 -6.29 4.80
CA GLY A 22 -13.09 -5.08 5.11
C GLY A 22 -12.49 -4.23 6.23
N GLU A 23 -11.30 -4.57 6.72
CA GLU A 23 -10.64 -3.85 7.81
C GLU A 23 -9.98 -2.55 7.34
N SER A 24 -10.10 -1.50 8.15
CA SER A 24 -9.45 -0.22 7.92
C SER A 24 -8.07 -0.24 8.54
N VAL A 25 -7.04 -0.25 7.71
CA VAL A 25 -5.65 -0.39 8.12
C VAL A 25 -4.83 0.83 7.72
N THR A 26 -3.82 1.16 8.51
CA THR A 26 -2.95 2.31 8.23
C THR A 26 -1.71 1.87 7.45
N ILE A 27 -1.43 2.49 6.31
CA ILE A 27 -0.21 2.26 5.55
C ILE A 27 0.99 2.72 6.38
N LEU A 28 1.91 1.82 6.67
CA LEU A 28 3.14 2.13 7.39
C LEU A 28 4.29 2.41 6.41
N LYS A 29 4.45 1.55 5.42
CA LYS A 29 5.55 1.66 4.44
C LYS A 29 5.14 1.09 3.09
N CYS A 30 5.53 1.77 2.01
CA CYS A 30 5.45 1.21 0.66
C CYS A 30 6.83 0.80 0.16
N GLN A 31 6.90 -0.26 -0.65
CA GLN A 31 8.12 -0.74 -1.27
C GLN A 31 7.88 -1.10 -2.73
N TYR A 32 8.80 -0.71 -3.61
CA TYR A 32 8.70 -1.02 -5.02
C TYR A 32 9.30 -2.40 -5.32
N VAL A 33 8.48 -3.33 -5.78
CA VAL A 33 8.91 -4.67 -6.17
C VAL A 33 9.27 -4.64 -7.65
N LYS A 34 10.55 -4.43 -7.95
CA LYS A 34 11.06 -4.34 -9.34
C LYS A 34 10.69 -5.54 -10.21
N HIS A 35 10.63 -6.74 -9.62
CA HIS A 35 10.30 -7.96 -10.32
C HIS A 35 8.87 -7.95 -10.88
N MET A 36 7.91 -7.43 -10.11
CA MET A 36 6.50 -7.30 -10.51
C MET A 36 6.16 -5.93 -11.11
N LYS A 37 7.09 -4.96 -11.02
CA LYS A 37 6.87 -3.54 -11.34
C LYS A 37 5.71 -2.91 -10.56
N THR A 38 5.40 -3.44 -9.37
CA THR A 38 4.26 -3.04 -8.54
C THR A 38 4.73 -2.58 -7.16
N TYR A 39 3.95 -1.74 -6.50
CA TYR A 39 4.18 -1.33 -5.11
C TYR A 39 3.52 -2.31 -4.15
N SER A 40 4.30 -2.84 -3.21
CA SER A 40 3.79 -3.49 -2.01
C SER A 40 3.68 -2.46 -0.88
N TYR A 41 2.77 -2.71 0.04
CA TYR A 41 2.52 -1.87 1.20
C TYR A 41 2.46 -2.75 2.44
N ILE A 42 3.07 -2.26 3.50
CA ILE A 42 3.04 -2.83 4.84
C ILE A 42 2.14 -1.92 5.66
N VAL A 43 1.24 -2.53 6.43
CA VAL A 43 0.28 -1.82 7.27
C VAL A 43 0.65 -1.92 8.74
N SER A 44 0.23 -0.94 9.54
CA SER A 44 0.61 -0.83 10.94
C SER A 44 -0.02 -1.92 11.81
N GLU A 45 -1.29 -2.30 11.57
CA GLU A 45 -1.92 -3.42 12.27
C GLU A 45 -1.24 -4.77 11.98
N HIS A 46 -0.73 -4.94 10.76
CA HIS A 46 -0.16 -6.21 10.28
C HIS A 46 1.23 -6.00 9.66
N PRO A 47 2.25 -5.69 10.47
CA PRO A 47 3.61 -5.43 9.97
C PRO A 47 4.29 -6.67 9.38
N LYS A 48 3.74 -7.86 9.63
CA LYS A 48 4.20 -9.14 9.06
C LYS A 48 3.52 -9.49 7.73
N THR A 49 2.46 -8.77 7.38
CA THR A 49 1.70 -8.99 6.15
C THR A 49 2.01 -7.87 5.18
N PHE A 50 2.24 -8.24 3.93
CA PHE A 50 2.37 -7.28 2.84
C PHE A 50 1.11 -7.37 1.97
N PHE A 51 0.67 -6.22 1.51
CA PHE A 51 -0.50 -6.06 0.67
C PHE A 51 -0.09 -5.34 -0.61
N PHE A 52 -0.85 -5.51 -1.67
CA PHE A 52 -0.67 -4.77 -2.91
C PHE A 52 -1.69 -3.65 -3.04
N GLU A 53 -1.40 -2.64 -3.87
CA GLU A 53 -2.32 -1.53 -4.13
C GLU A 53 -3.73 -2.00 -4.51
N ASN A 54 -3.84 -3.14 -5.19
CA ASN A 54 -5.10 -3.66 -5.68
C ASN A 54 -5.95 -4.34 -4.60
N GLU A 55 -5.31 -4.76 -3.49
CA GLU A 55 -5.97 -5.35 -2.33
C GLU A 55 -6.66 -4.29 -1.47
N PHE A 56 -6.23 -3.04 -1.59
CA PHE A 56 -6.85 -1.93 -0.90
C PHE A 56 -8.02 -1.36 -1.70
N LYS A 57 -9.03 -0.93 -0.96
CA LYS A 57 -10.15 -0.13 -1.41
C LYS A 57 -9.89 1.29 -0.95
N ARG A 58 -9.94 2.21 -1.91
CA ARG A 58 -9.94 3.64 -1.60
C ARG A 58 -11.35 3.96 -1.09
N THR A 59 -11.45 4.28 0.19
CA THR A 59 -12.67 4.82 0.81
C THR A 59 -12.87 6.22 0.23
N THR A 60 -13.68 6.31 -0.83
CA THR A 60 -14.18 7.56 -1.40
C THR A 60 -15.08 8.27 -0.41
#